data_AF-A0A0H5CA91-F1
#
_entry.id   AF-A0A0H5CA91-F1
#
_cell.length_a   1.000
_cell.length_b   1.000
_cell.length_c   1.000
_cell.angle_alpha   90.00
_cell.angle_beta   90.00
_cell.angle_gamma   90.00
#
_symmetry.space_group_name_H-M   'P 1'
#
loop_
_entity.id
_entity.type
_entity.pdbx_description
1 polymer ?
#
loop_
_entity_poly.entity_id
_entity_poly.type
_entity_poly.pdbx_seq_one_letter_code
_entity_poly.pdbx_strand_id
1 'polypeptide(L)'
;MDSNAGMCVLSATTTSLVHMASMLSALTVINTRVVVSIAEDGLNFITEKNHVCRGELTLEKGLFTTYTYSSPLGKPRRTREKCDEDSDDTDYGCDSDDEADDAESIDAKFSMDLRSVVESLSLVNRTQVSTTHCTMIYQGYGHPFVLVFEDSKITERCEFATYVNLDLDPDNYGFDLNQEEILLEGIIKADVLYDALKDLKDINTEEIFIYASTRDKTNNVRENVLAIVAKSEMGISTFNLPNDRSILEKLHIKSSEKVDVSCYNGILFCLVTRAMKLSSKCKFKRDESLLSINMLSTYGNDIPKDYYGTVFEFKLLQQMSDWLGTIEDYMKDHSLNQPGPQHIGQVHNQGQHFEELEQDDDDDGVAIDVPVFL
;
A
#
# COMPACT_ATOMS: atom_id res chain seq x y z
N MET A 1 -7.61 -44.92 13.30
CA MET A 1 -8.36 -43.91 12.53
C MET A 1 -8.73 -42.85 13.54
N ASP A 2 -7.81 -41.93 13.80
CA ASP A 2 -8.05 -40.80 14.69
C ASP A 2 -7.86 -39.53 13.86
N SER A 3 -8.99 -39.03 13.40
CA SER A 3 -9.16 -37.78 12.68
C SER A 3 -9.00 -36.61 13.65
N ASN A 4 -7.76 -36.27 13.98
CA ASN A 4 -7.44 -34.92 14.39
C ASN A 4 -7.00 -34.17 13.13
N ALA A 5 -7.97 -33.82 12.29
CA ALA A 5 -7.74 -32.85 11.23
C ALA A 5 -7.43 -31.53 11.93
N GLY A 6 -6.14 -31.27 12.19
CA GLY A 6 -5.68 -30.00 12.73
C GLY A 6 -6.30 -28.90 11.87
N MET A 7 -7.10 -28.04 12.49
CA MET A 7 -7.81 -26.99 11.77
C MET A 7 -6.80 -26.11 11.05
N CYS A 8 -6.79 -26.18 9.73
CA CYS A 8 -5.96 -25.33 8.90
C CYS A 8 -6.55 -23.92 8.96
N VAL A 9 -5.80 -22.97 9.51
CA VAL A 9 -6.23 -21.58 9.62
C VAL A 9 -6.33 -20.95 8.24
N LEU A 10 -5.36 -21.18 7.36
CA LEU A 10 -5.34 -20.66 6.00
C LEU A 10 -4.99 -21.77 5.00
N SER A 11 -5.78 -21.85 3.94
CA SER A 11 -5.42 -22.54 2.70
C SER A 11 -5.84 -21.68 1.52
N ALA A 12 -4.89 -21.13 0.77
CA ALA A 12 -5.18 -20.28 -0.38
C ALA A 12 -4.30 -20.62 -1.59
N THR A 13 -4.90 -20.80 -2.77
CA THR A 13 -4.16 -21.14 -4.00
C THR A 13 -4.24 -20.02 -5.02
N THR A 14 -3.13 -19.68 -5.68
CA THR A 14 -3.08 -18.70 -6.77
C THR A 14 -2.12 -19.14 -7.89
N THR A 15 -2.31 -18.58 -9.07
CA THR A 15 -1.35 -18.67 -10.20
C THR A 15 -0.63 -17.34 -10.45
N SER A 16 -0.94 -16.29 -9.68
CA SER A 16 -0.45 -14.91 -9.87
C SER A 16 0.90 -14.66 -9.20
N LEU A 17 1.90 -15.49 -9.51
CA LEU A 17 3.21 -15.49 -8.87
C LEU A 17 4.05 -14.25 -9.22
N VAL A 18 3.97 -13.75 -10.47
CA VAL A 18 4.68 -12.55 -10.93
C VAL A 18 4.16 -11.34 -10.17
N HIS A 19 2.83 -11.15 -10.15
CA HIS A 19 2.18 -10.08 -9.40
C HIS A 19 2.60 -10.12 -7.92
N MET A 20 2.38 -11.25 -7.27
CA MET A 20 2.63 -11.41 -5.84
C MET A 20 4.10 -11.25 -5.44
N ALA A 21 5.03 -11.85 -6.20
CA ALA A 21 6.46 -11.67 -5.96
C ALA A 21 6.88 -10.20 -6.07
N SER A 22 6.33 -9.48 -7.05
CA SER A 22 6.65 -8.07 -7.29
C SER A 22 6.09 -7.18 -6.18
N MET A 23 4.84 -7.42 -5.77
CA MET A 23 4.14 -6.74 -4.69
C MET A 23 4.86 -6.91 -3.35
N LEU A 24 5.09 -8.16 -2.92
CA LEU A 24 5.79 -8.46 -1.67
C LEU A 24 7.24 -7.95 -1.71
N SER A 25 7.89 -7.98 -2.87
CA SER A 25 9.24 -7.43 -3.01
C SER A 25 9.28 -5.90 -2.90
N ALA A 26 8.19 -5.17 -3.16
CA ALA A 26 8.14 -3.74 -2.91
C ALA A 26 8.15 -3.44 -1.39
N LEU A 27 7.47 -4.27 -0.60
CA LEU A 27 7.39 -4.14 0.86
C LEU A 27 8.73 -4.39 1.55
N THR A 28 9.54 -5.34 1.05
CA THR A 28 10.85 -5.69 1.64
C THR A 28 11.89 -4.56 1.65
N VAL A 29 11.68 -3.50 0.86
CA VAL A 29 12.54 -2.30 0.86
C VAL A 29 12.41 -1.50 2.16
N ILE A 30 11.25 -1.57 2.80
CA ILE A 30 11.00 -0.93 4.09
C ILE A 30 11.70 -1.74 5.17
N ASN A 31 11.27 -2.99 5.35
CA ASN A 31 11.88 -3.94 6.27
C ASN A 31 11.53 -5.36 5.81
N THR A 32 12.34 -6.35 6.16
CA THR A 32 12.12 -7.75 5.75
C THR A 32 11.32 -8.54 6.76
N ARG A 33 11.27 -8.08 8.01
CA ARG A 33 10.35 -8.64 9.02
C ARG A 33 8.98 -8.02 8.81
N VAL A 34 7.98 -8.87 8.63
CA VAL A 34 6.60 -8.45 8.43
C VAL A 34 5.68 -9.18 9.38
N VAL A 35 4.61 -8.51 9.79
CA VAL A 35 3.44 -9.13 10.39
C VAL A 35 2.46 -9.45 9.28
N VAL A 36 1.99 -10.68 9.25
CA VAL A 36 0.94 -11.16 8.38
C VAL A 36 -0.32 -11.30 9.22
N SER A 37 -1.40 -10.64 8.83
CA SER A 37 -2.75 -10.87 9.35
C SER A 37 -3.56 -11.62 8.30
N ILE A 38 -4.25 -12.69 8.73
CA ILE A 38 -5.14 -13.47 7.88
C ILE A 38 -6.58 -13.14 8.28
N ALA A 39 -7.38 -12.71 7.32
CA ALA A 39 -8.78 -12.36 7.50
C ALA A 39 -9.69 -13.05 6.46
N GLU A 40 -11.00 -12.85 6.57
CA GLU A 40 -11.99 -13.42 5.63
C GLU A 40 -11.93 -12.80 4.22
N ASP A 41 -11.42 -11.59 4.11
CA ASP A 41 -11.33 -10.80 2.88
C ASP A 41 -9.95 -10.86 2.22
N GLY A 42 -8.92 -11.33 2.91
CA GLY A 42 -7.59 -11.53 2.32
C GLY A 42 -6.45 -11.64 3.33
N LEU A 43 -5.24 -11.41 2.81
CA LEU A 43 -4.01 -11.37 3.59
C LEU A 43 -3.49 -9.94 3.64
N ASN A 44 -3.13 -9.49 4.85
CA ASN A 44 -2.51 -8.19 5.06
C ASN A 44 -1.07 -8.37 5.54
N PHE A 45 -0.13 -7.65 4.93
CA PHE A 45 1.29 -7.66 5.26
C PHE A 45 1.70 -6.27 5.74
N ILE A 46 2.08 -6.17 7.01
CA ILE A 46 2.45 -4.92 7.66
C ILE A 46 3.92 -4.95 8.05
N THR A 47 4.62 -3.87 7.80
CA THR A 47 6.01 -3.69 8.19
C THR A 47 6.30 -2.25 8.55
N GLU A 48 7.37 -2.05 9.31
CA GLU A 48 7.73 -0.76 9.86
C GLU A 48 9.25 -0.56 9.82
N LYS A 49 9.65 0.71 9.68
CA LYS A 49 11.03 1.15 9.80
C LYS A 49 11.14 2.36 10.71
N ASN A 50 11.97 2.21 11.75
CA ASN A 50 12.39 3.26 12.68
C ASN A 50 11.26 4.01 13.41
N HIS A 51 10.06 3.44 13.52
CA HIS A 51 8.90 4.14 14.09
C HIS A 51 8.51 5.44 13.41
N VAL A 52 8.87 5.58 12.13
CA VAL A 52 8.59 6.77 11.32
C VAL A 52 7.90 6.40 10.02
N CYS A 53 8.13 5.19 9.52
CA CYS A 53 7.63 4.71 8.24
C CYS A 53 6.94 3.36 8.41
N ARG A 54 5.70 3.25 7.96
CA ARG A 54 4.94 1.98 7.91
C ARG A 54 4.55 1.68 6.47
N GLY A 55 4.71 0.42 6.09
CA GLY A 55 4.22 -0.11 4.82
C GLY A 55 3.20 -1.20 5.10
N GLU A 56 2.13 -1.19 4.32
CA GLU A 56 1.03 -2.13 4.41
C GLU A 56 0.65 -2.59 3.01
N LEU A 57 0.38 -3.87 2.85
CA LEU A 57 0.07 -4.48 1.57
C LEU A 57 -1.05 -5.49 1.75
N THR A 58 -2.15 -5.27 1.03
CA THR A 58 -3.34 -6.10 1.12
C THR A 58 -3.51 -6.92 -0.15
N LEU A 59 -3.43 -8.25 0.00
CA LEU A 59 -3.80 -9.20 -1.04
C LEU A 59 -5.23 -9.67 -0.79
N GLU A 60 -6.19 -9.13 -1.53
CA GLU A 60 -7.59 -9.54 -1.39
C GLU A 60 -7.81 -10.98 -1.85
N LYS A 61 -8.82 -11.65 -1.29
CA LYS A 61 -9.19 -13.04 -1.60
C LYS A 61 -9.44 -13.29 -3.09
N GLY A 62 -9.82 -12.25 -3.84
CA GLY A 62 -10.04 -12.32 -5.29
C GLY A 62 -8.77 -12.63 -6.10
N LEU A 63 -7.58 -12.44 -5.52
CA LEU A 63 -6.30 -12.84 -6.13
C LEU A 63 -6.13 -14.37 -6.19
N PHE A 64 -6.86 -15.09 -5.34
CA PHE A 64 -6.72 -16.52 -5.16
C PHE A 64 -7.84 -17.25 -5.89
N THR A 65 -7.48 -18.35 -6.56
CA THR A 65 -8.45 -19.27 -7.17
C THR A 65 -9.23 -20.03 -6.10
N THR A 66 -8.60 -20.29 -4.95
CA THR A 66 -9.24 -20.81 -3.74
C THR A 66 -8.75 -20.02 -2.53
N TYR A 67 -9.64 -19.67 -1.62
CA TYR A 67 -9.29 -19.01 -0.37
C TYR A 67 -10.17 -19.57 0.74
N THR A 68 -9.55 -20.27 1.70
CA THR A 68 -10.22 -20.83 2.87
C THR A 68 -9.54 -20.28 4.12
N TYR A 69 -10.32 -19.59 4.93
CA TYR A 69 -9.91 -19.09 6.24
C TYR A 69 -10.81 -19.72 7.32
N SER A 70 -10.18 -20.30 8.33
CA SER A 70 -10.86 -20.79 9.53
C SER A 70 -10.39 -19.95 10.72
N SER A 71 -11.27 -19.09 11.24
CA SER A 71 -10.94 -18.27 12.40
C SER A 71 -10.52 -19.17 13.58
N PRO A 72 -9.43 -18.83 14.30
CA PRO A 72 -8.95 -19.60 15.46
C PRO A 72 -9.97 -19.73 16.60
N LEU A 73 -10.97 -18.84 16.66
CA LEU A 73 -12.06 -18.83 17.63
C LEU A 73 -13.38 -19.10 16.89
N GLY A 74 -13.66 -20.37 16.60
CA GLY A 74 -14.92 -20.75 15.98
C GLY A 74 -16.11 -20.34 16.86
N LYS A 75 -17.03 -19.52 16.34
CA LYS A 75 -18.31 -19.25 17.01
C LYS A 75 -19.04 -20.59 17.22
N PRO A 76 -19.32 -21.05 18.45
CA PRO A 76 -20.16 -22.22 18.64
C PRO A 76 -21.59 -21.82 18.27
N ARG A 77 -22.03 -22.20 17.07
CA ARG A 77 -23.42 -22.07 16.65
C ARG A 77 -24.24 -23.06 17.49
N ARG A 78 -24.73 -22.66 18.66
CA ARG A 78 -25.67 -23.46 19.44
C ARG A 78 -26.94 -23.67 18.61
N THR A 79 -27.07 -24.84 18.02
CA THR A 79 -28.34 -25.34 17.50
C THR A 79 -29.32 -25.32 18.66
N ARG A 80 -30.38 -24.53 18.51
CA ARG A 80 -31.49 -24.43 19.46
C ARG A 80 -32.19 -25.79 19.50
N GLU A 81 -31.73 -26.69 20.36
CA GLU A 81 -32.50 -27.87 20.75
C GLU A 81 -33.78 -27.35 21.41
N LYS A 82 -34.91 -27.63 20.77
CA LYS A 82 -36.23 -27.45 21.37
C LYS A 82 -36.31 -28.39 22.57
N CYS A 83 -36.30 -27.83 23.76
CA CYS A 83 -36.90 -28.48 24.91
C CYS A 83 -38.42 -28.27 24.79
N ASP A 84 -39.11 -29.29 24.27
CA ASP A 84 -40.52 -29.48 24.57
C ASP A 84 -40.61 -29.89 26.05
N GLU A 85 -41.37 -29.17 26.88
CA GLU A 85 -42.14 -29.77 27.98
C GLU A 85 -43.08 -28.74 28.63
N ASP A 86 -44.36 -29.13 28.66
CA ASP A 86 -45.42 -28.57 29.50
C ASP A 86 -45.04 -28.68 30.98
N SER A 87 -45.06 -27.57 31.74
CA SER A 87 -45.40 -27.59 33.17
C SER A 87 -45.52 -26.18 33.79
N ASP A 88 -46.51 -26.09 34.68
CA ASP A 88 -46.96 -24.96 35.49
C ASP A 88 -45.90 -24.38 36.43
N ASP A 89 -46.07 -23.07 36.67
CA ASP A 89 -45.71 -22.32 37.89
C ASP A 89 -44.28 -22.45 38.43
N THR A 90 -43.44 -21.44 38.14
CA THR A 90 -42.92 -20.53 39.18
C THR A 90 -42.13 -19.37 38.55
N ASP A 91 -42.62 -18.17 38.85
CA ASP A 91 -41.98 -16.87 38.62
C ASP A 91 -40.71 -16.74 39.48
N TYR A 92 -39.57 -17.00 38.86
CA TYR A 92 -38.27 -16.49 39.31
C TYR A 92 -37.58 -15.87 38.10
N GLY A 93 -37.42 -14.55 38.14
CA GLY A 93 -36.64 -13.78 37.18
C GLY A 93 -35.24 -14.35 37.03
N CYS A 94 -34.98 -14.92 35.86
CA CYS A 94 -33.64 -15.23 35.39
C CYS A 94 -33.22 -14.05 34.50
N ASP A 95 -32.68 -13.01 35.14
CA ASP A 95 -31.75 -12.08 34.49
C ASP A 95 -30.48 -12.89 34.20
N SER A 96 -30.56 -13.76 33.19
CA SER A 96 -29.37 -14.20 32.48
C SER A 96 -29.00 -13.05 31.55
N ASP A 97 -28.26 -12.10 32.11
CA ASP A 97 -27.30 -11.29 31.37
C ASP A 97 -26.30 -12.26 30.73
N ASP A 98 -26.74 -12.92 29.65
CA ASP A 98 -25.85 -13.41 28.62
C ASP A 98 -25.32 -12.15 27.94
N GLU A 99 -24.42 -11.43 28.63
CA GLU A 99 -23.36 -10.68 27.97
C GLU A 99 -22.61 -11.73 27.16
N ALA A 100 -23.09 -11.96 25.94
CA ALA A 100 -22.25 -12.49 24.89
C ALA A 100 -21.11 -11.49 24.80
N ASP A 101 -20.01 -11.78 25.51
CA ASP A 101 -18.72 -11.20 25.23
C ASP A 101 -18.62 -11.23 23.71
N ASP A 102 -18.69 -10.05 23.10
CA ASP A 102 -18.31 -9.82 21.72
C ASP A 102 -16.82 -10.15 21.67
N ALA A 103 -16.51 -11.44 21.65
CA ALA A 103 -15.19 -11.95 21.42
C ALA A 103 -14.86 -11.50 19.99
N GLU A 104 -14.23 -10.34 19.90
CA GLU A 104 -13.63 -9.84 18.68
C GLU A 104 -12.91 -11.01 18.05
N SER A 105 -13.23 -11.31 16.80
CA SER A 105 -12.59 -12.36 16.05
C SER A 105 -11.09 -12.05 16.04
N ILE A 106 -10.32 -12.78 16.85
CA ILE A 106 -8.87 -12.62 16.86
C ILE A 106 -8.37 -13.15 15.53
N ASP A 107 -8.08 -12.22 14.62
CA ASP A 107 -7.46 -12.55 13.34
C ASP A 107 -6.15 -13.29 13.58
N ALA A 108 -5.88 -14.28 12.74
CA ALA A 108 -4.66 -15.05 12.85
C ALA A 108 -3.47 -14.20 12.40
N LYS A 109 -2.75 -13.64 13.37
CA LYS A 109 -1.55 -12.82 13.15
C LYS A 109 -0.27 -13.62 13.44
N PHE A 110 0.75 -13.46 12.60
CA PHE A 110 2.10 -13.99 12.86
C PHE A 110 3.16 -13.13 12.16
N SER A 111 4.40 -13.20 12.62
CA SER A 111 5.54 -12.56 11.96
C SER A 111 6.41 -13.55 11.20
N MET A 112 7.03 -13.10 10.11
CA MET A 112 7.99 -13.90 9.34
C MET A 112 9.05 -13.02 8.64
N ASP A 113 10.09 -13.66 8.10
CA ASP A 113 11.02 -13.01 7.17
C ASP A 113 10.49 -13.09 5.73
N LEU A 114 9.98 -11.96 5.24
CA LEU A 114 9.40 -11.83 3.91
C LEU A 114 10.43 -12.01 2.80
N ARG A 115 11.73 -11.78 3.07
CA ARG A 115 12.77 -11.91 2.03
C ARG A 115 12.81 -13.31 1.46
N SER A 116 12.83 -14.33 2.33
CA SER A 116 12.86 -15.73 1.91
C SER A 116 11.62 -16.13 1.11
N VAL A 117 10.45 -15.60 1.49
CA VAL A 117 9.19 -15.83 0.76
C VAL A 117 9.27 -15.25 -0.66
N VAL A 118 9.74 -14.00 -0.78
CA VAL A 118 9.92 -13.33 -2.07
C VAL A 118 10.94 -14.07 -2.95
N GLU A 119 12.04 -14.56 -2.37
CA GLU A 119 13.06 -15.34 -3.08
C GLU A 119 12.47 -16.64 -3.65
N SER A 120 11.70 -17.40 -2.86
CA SER A 120 11.02 -18.61 -3.32
C SER A 120 10.03 -18.33 -4.46
N LEU A 121 9.19 -17.29 -4.32
CA LEU A 121 8.25 -16.89 -5.37
C LEU A 121 8.98 -16.47 -6.66
N SER A 122 10.07 -15.73 -6.53
CA SER A 122 10.86 -15.23 -7.66
C SER A 122 11.62 -16.34 -8.37
N LEU A 123 12.11 -17.34 -7.63
CA LEU A 123 12.84 -18.48 -8.18
C LEU A 123 11.92 -19.30 -9.09
N VAL A 124 10.74 -19.65 -8.58
CA VAL A 124 9.74 -20.43 -9.32
C VAL A 124 9.27 -19.69 -10.57
N ASN A 125 9.11 -18.37 -10.48
CA ASN A 125 8.73 -17.53 -11.62
C ASN A 125 9.76 -17.58 -12.78
N ARG A 126 11.06 -17.63 -12.47
CA ARG A 126 12.13 -17.69 -13.50
C ARG A 126 12.21 -19.03 -14.23
N THR A 127 11.72 -20.09 -13.61
CA THR A 127 11.78 -21.46 -14.14
C THR A 127 10.49 -21.90 -14.83
N GLN A 128 9.50 -21.02 -14.96
CA GLN A 128 8.18 -21.38 -15.52
C GLN A 128 8.27 -21.84 -16.97
N VAL A 129 7.99 -23.13 -17.20
CA VAL A 129 7.71 -23.71 -18.52
C VAL A 129 6.20 -23.97 -18.70
N SER A 130 5.45 -24.01 -17.60
CA SER A 130 3.99 -24.21 -17.53
C SER A 130 3.38 -23.40 -16.39
N THR A 131 2.06 -23.21 -16.41
CA THR A 131 1.32 -22.59 -15.31
C THR A 131 1.61 -23.32 -14.00
N THR A 132 2.15 -22.59 -13.04
CA THR A 132 2.48 -23.10 -11.70
C THR A 132 1.44 -22.59 -10.71
N HIS A 133 0.87 -23.51 -9.92
CA HIS A 133 -0.01 -23.16 -8.81
C HIS A 133 0.83 -22.99 -7.55
N CYS A 134 0.57 -21.95 -6.78
CA CYS A 134 1.13 -21.78 -5.44
C CYS A 134 0.01 -21.86 -4.42
N THR A 135 0.12 -22.83 -3.50
CA THR A 135 -0.78 -22.99 -2.37
C THR A 135 -0.08 -22.53 -1.09
N MET A 136 -0.66 -21.51 -0.46
CA MET A 136 -0.28 -20.99 0.84
C MET A 136 -1.02 -21.74 1.94
N ILE A 137 -0.29 -22.19 2.95
CA ILE A 137 -0.84 -22.97 4.05
C ILE A 137 -0.31 -22.43 5.38
N TYR A 138 -1.22 -22.22 6.34
CA TYR A 138 -0.88 -21.94 7.73
C TYR A 138 -1.81 -22.69 8.67
N GLN A 139 -1.24 -23.52 9.55
CA GLN A 139 -1.99 -24.38 10.47
C GLN A 139 -2.34 -23.69 11.81
N GLY A 140 -1.89 -22.46 12.02
CA GLY A 140 -2.10 -21.72 13.26
C GLY A 140 -0.83 -21.55 14.09
N TYR A 141 -1.01 -21.06 15.30
CA TYR A 141 0.07 -20.62 16.18
C TYR A 141 1.17 -21.69 16.35
N GLY A 142 2.43 -21.31 16.13
CA GLY A 142 3.60 -22.18 16.27
C GLY A 142 3.89 -23.08 15.05
N HIS A 143 3.04 -23.05 14.02
CA HIS A 143 3.30 -23.75 12.76
C HIS A 143 3.99 -22.83 11.75
N PRO A 144 4.80 -23.37 10.82
CA PRO A 144 5.39 -22.56 9.76
C PRO A 144 4.32 -22.05 8.78
N PHE A 145 4.60 -20.93 8.14
CA PHE A 145 3.91 -20.53 6.92
C PHE A 145 4.52 -21.31 5.76
N VAL A 146 3.69 -21.95 4.94
CA VAL A 146 4.16 -22.88 3.93
C VAL A 146 3.69 -22.45 2.55
N LEU A 147 4.60 -22.47 1.58
CA LEU A 147 4.28 -22.38 0.16
C LEU A 147 4.51 -23.73 -0.51
N VAL A 148 3.50 -24.21 -1.23
CA VAL A 148 3.58 -25.41 -2.06
C VAL A 148 3.41 -24.98 -3.51
N PHE A 149 4.45 -25.18 -4.32
CA PHE A 149 4.44 -24.90 -5.75
C PHE A 149 4.22 -26.19 -6.52
N GLU A 150 3.24 -26.20 -7.41
CA GLU A 150 2.87 -27.36 -8.21
C GLU A 150 2.76 -26.99 -9.68
N ASP A 151 3.57 -27.65 -10.50
CA ASP A 151 3.46 -27.63 -11.95
C ASP A 151 3.21 -29.05 -12.50
N SER A 152 3.25 -29.22 -13.83
CA SER A 152 3.00 -30.52 -14.47
C SER A 152 4.02 -31.63 -14.15
N LYS A 153 5.17 -31.31 -13.55
CA LYS A 153 6.33 -32.21 -13.39
C LYS A 153 6.93 -32.19 -11.99
N ILE A 154 6.84 -31.08 -11.28
CA ILE A 154 7.57 -30.81 -10.04
C ILE A 154 6.59 -30.27 -9.00
N THR A 155 6.72 -30.79 -7.78
CA THR A 155 6.12 -30.22 -6.57
C THR A 155 7.25 -29.79 -5.65
N GLU A 156 7.27 -28.51 -5.29
CA GLU A 156 8.23 -27.93 -4.35
C GLU A 156 7.49 -27.40 -3.12
N ARG A 157 8.06 -27.61 -1.94
CA ARG A 157 7.49 -27.16 -0.67
C ARG A 157 8.52 -26.34 0.10
N CYS A 158 8.19 -25.09 0.40
CA CYS A 158 9.00 -24.19 1.19
C CYS A 158 8.30 -23.91 2.53
N GLU A 159 9.04 -24.02 3.64
CA GLU A 159 8.53 -23.76 4.99
C GLU A 159 9.25 -22.57 5.60
N PHE A 160 8.48 -21.59 6.06
CA PHE A 160 8.97 -20.34 6.62
C PHE A 160 8.61 -20.28 8.10
N ALA A 161 9.64 -20.08 8.94
CA ALA A 161 9.44 -19.96 10.38
C ALA A 161 8.57 -18.74 10.71
N THR A 162 7.60 -18.96 11.60
CA THR A 162 6.72 -17.92 12.13
C THR A 162 7.09 -17.58 13.56
N TYR A 163 6.85 -16.33 13.94
CA TYR A 163 7.18 -15.81 15.26
C TYR A 163 6.03 -14.97 15.78
N VAL A 164 5.88 -14.90 17.09
CA VAL A 164 5.06 -13.87 17.72
C VAL A 164 5.92 -12.62 17.82
N ASN A 165 5.45 -11.52 17.27
CA ASN A 165 6.11 -10.24 17.42
C ASN A 165 5.12 -9.26 18.07
N LEU A 166 5.24 -9.12 19.39
CA LEU A 166 4.50 -8.13 20.17
C LEU A 166 4.94 -6.71 19.85
N ASP A 167 6.16 -6.59 19.31
CA ASP A 167 6.74 -5.44 18.62
C ASP A 167 5.71 -4.76 17.72
N LEU A 168 5.47 -5.44 16.59
CA LEU A 168 4.80 -4.98 15.38
C LEU A 168 3.26 -5.06 15.43
N ASP A 169 2.63 -5.01 16.61
CA ASP A 169 1.16 -5.03 16.67
C ASP A 169 0.58 -3.75 16.00
N PRO A 170 -0.17 -3.86 14.89
CA PRO A 170 -0.61 -2.70 14.10
C PRO A 170 -1.35 -1.62 14.87
N ASP A 171 -1.93 -1.97 16.01
CA ASP A 171 -2.76 -1.10 16.86
C ASP A 171 -1.92 -0.23 17.82
N ASN A 172 -0.61 -0.46 17.92
CA ASN A 172 0.26 0.23 18.89
C ASN A 172 1.06 1.42 18.34
N TYR A 173 0.99 1.71 17.05
CA TYR A 173 2.03 2.55 16.41
C TYR A 173 1.66 3.98 16.02
N GLY A 174 0.44 4.44 16.31
CA GLY A 174 0.07 5.84 16.06
C GLY A 174 0.20 6.26 14.58
N PHE A 175 0.06 5.32 13.65
CA PHE A 175 -0.02 5.58 12.20
C PHE A 175 -1.48 5.72 11.74
N ASP A 176 -2.32 6.30 12.59
CA ASP A 176 -3.74 6.49 12.33
C ASP A 176 -3.95 7.89 11.76
N LEU A 177 -4.33 7.92 10.49
CA LEU A 177 -4.64 9.16 9.79
C LEU A 177 -5.96 9.72 10.32
N ASN A 178 -5.94 10.93 10.87
CA ASN A 178 -7.15 11.61 11.33
C ASN A 178 -8.01 12.07 10.14
N GLN A 179 -9.02 11.28 9.79
CA GLN A 179 -9.90 11.54 8.65
C GLN A 179 -10.72 12.85 8.81
N GLU A 180 -10.91 13.35 10.03
CA GLU A 180 -11.64 14.60 10.28
C GLU A 180 -10.76 15.84 10.05
N GLU A 181 -9.45 15.67 10.15
CA GLU A 181 -8.44 16.74 10.11
C GLU A 181 -7.50 16.64 8.91
N ILE A 182 -7.98 16.07 7.79
CA ILE A 182 -7.22 16.06 6.54
C ILE A 182 -6.95 17.49 6.06
N LEU A 183 -5.67 17.83 5.93
CA LEU A 183 -5.16 19.12 5.49
C LEU A 183 -4.94 19.16 3.97
N LEU A 184 -4.46 18.04 3.42
CA LEU A 184 -4.14 17.87 2.01
C LEU A 184 -4.62 16.50 1.53
N GLU A 185 -5.29 16.48 0.38
CA GLU A 185 -5.66 15.26 -0.34
C GLU A 185 -5.39 15.44 -1.83
N GLY A 186 -4.81 14.44 -2.47
CA GLY A 186 -4.69 14.42 -3.92
C GLY A 186 -4.65 13.02 -4.53
N ILE A 187 -4.90 12.96 -5.82
CA ILE A 187 -4.81 11.75 -6.64
C ILE A 187 -3.98 12.11 -7.86
N ILE A 188 -2.91 11.37 -8.07
CA ILE A 188 -1.97 11.55 -9.18
C ILE A 188 -1.57 10.19 -9.77
N LYS A 189 -1.22 10.16 -11.05
CA LYS A 189 -0.61 8.95 -11.65
C LYS A 189 0.71 8.59 -10.96
N ALA A 190 0.89 7.30 -10.71
CA ALA A 190 2.01 6.80 -9.93
C ALA A 190 3.35 6.86 -10.69
N ASP A 191 3.32 6.71 -12.02
CA ASP A 191 4.50 6.80 -12.90
C ASP A 191 5.15 8.19 -12.85
N VAL A 192 4.36 9.27 -12.84
CA VAL A 192 4.85 10.64 -12.73
C VAL A 192 5.55 10.89 -11.39
N LEU A 193 4.99 10.39 -10.29
CA LEU A 193 5.65 10.46 -8.97
C LEU A 193 6.91 9.61 -8.92
N TYR A 194 6.88 8.40 -9.50
CA TYR A 194 8.04 7.53 -9.60
C TYR A 194 9.18 8.21 -10.37
N ASP A 195 8.88 8.85 -11.50
CA ASP A 195 9.86 9.56 -12.31
C ASP A 195 10.45 10.77 -11.58
N ALA A 196 9.66 11.51 -10.81
CA ALA A 196 10.19 12.59 -9.97
C ALA A 196 11.11 12.06 -8.85
N LEU A 197 10.75 10.95 -8.20
CA LEU A 197 11.49 10.43 -7.05
C LEU A 197 12.72 9.60 -7.45
N LYS A 198 12.73 8.93 -8.60
CA LYS A 198 13.88 8.13 -9.06
C LYS A 198 15.11 9.03 -9.25
N ASP A 199 14.91 10.24 -9.77
CA ASP A 199 15.97 11.21 -10.04
C ASP A 199 16.50 11.82 -8.72
N LEU A 200 15.64 11.89 -7.69
CA LEU A 200 15.99 12.42 -6.36
C LEU A 200 16.80 11.44 -5.51
N LYS A 201 16.69 10.15 -5.75
CA LYS A 201 17.41 9.14 -4.96
C LYS A 201 18.94 9.27 -5.06
N ASP A 202 19.44 9.82 -6.17
CA ASP A 202 20.87 9.84 -6.49
C ASP A 202 21.62 11.07 -5.92
N ILE A 203 20.92 12.00 -5.24
CA ILE A 203 21.49 13.27 -4.76
C ILE A 203 21.66 13.37 -3.24
N ASN A 204 21.74 12.25 -2.52
CA ASN A 204 21.88 12.20 -1.05
C ASN A 204 20.83 13.07 -0.32
N THR A 205 19.56 12.96 -0.70
CA THR A 205 18.47 13.73 -0.10
C THR A 205 18.28 13.41 1.39
N GLU A 206 18.34 14.45 2.22
CA GLU A 206 18.11 14.36 3.67
C GLU A 206 16.64 14.56 4.01
N GLU A 207 16.02 15.58 3.41
CA GLU A 207 14.64 16.00 3.64
C GLU A 207 13.90 16.09 2.32
N ILE A 208 12.67 15.59 2.31
CA ILE A 208 11.73 15.78 1.21
C ILE A 208 10.57 16.64 1.73
N PHE A 209 10.30 17.72 1.00
CA PHE A 209 9.14 18.56 1.22
C PHE A 209 8.09 18.30 0.15
N ILE A 210 6.83 18.18 0.57
CA ILE A 210 5.69 18.24 -0.33
C ILE A 210 5.12 19.64 -0.22
N TYR A 211 5.10 20.35 -1.33
CA TYR A 211 4.47 21.65 -1.46
C TYR A 211 3.21 21.51 -2.32
N ALA A 212 2.08 21.98 -1.81
CA ALA A 212 0.83 22.07 -2.54
C ALA A 212 0.25 23.48 -2.41
N SER A 213 -0.26 24.04 -3.51
CA SER A 213 -1.05 25.27 -3.47
C SER A 213 -2.15 25.30 -4.52
N THR A 214 -3.26 25.98 -4.19
CA THR A 214 -4.34 26.24 -5.13
C THR A 214 -4.57 27.75 -5.22
N ARG A 215 -4.37 28.31 -6.42
CA ARG A 215 -4.59 29.73 -6.71
C ARG A 215 -5.79 29.91 -7.62
N ASP A 216 -6.61 30.91 -7.33
CA ASP A 216 -7.70 31.31 -8.23
C ASP A 216 -7.14 32.34 -9.23
N LYS A 217 -7.05 31.98 -10.51
CA LYS A 217 -6.70 32.95 -11.57
C LYS A 217 -7.92 33.80 -11.94
N THR A 218 -7.65 34.97 -12.52
CA THR A 218 -8.66 35.76 -13.22
C THR A 218 -9.34 34.87 -14.26
N ASN A 219 -10.68 34.83 -14.28
CA ASN A 219 -11.56 33.92 -15.05
C ASN A 219 -11.98 32.60 -14.36
N ASN A 220 -11.93 32.47 -13.03
CA ASN A 220 -12.39 31.29 -12.29
C ASN A 220 -11.64 29.98 -12.63
N VAL A 221 -10.48 30.08 -13.27
CA VAL A 221 -9.62 28.93 -13.53
C VAL A 221 -8.75 28.70 -12.30
N ARG A 222 -8.89 27.53 -11.66
CA ARG A 222 -8.03 27.13 -10.55
C ARG A 222 -6.70 26.64 -11.09
N GLU A 223 -5.62 27.23 -10.62
CA GLU A 223 -4.27 26.74 -10.82
C GLU A 223 -3.84 25.97 -9.58
N ASN A 224 -3.62 24.67 -9.75
CA ASN A 224 -3.06 23.83 -8.71
C ASN A 224 -1.57 23.66 -8.99
N VAL A 225 -0.78 23.74 -7.94
CA VAL A 225 0.65 23.47 -7.96
C VAL A 225 0.90 22.38 -6.94
N LEU A 226 1.49 21.28 -7.38
CA LEU A 226 2.01 20.24 -6.51
C LEU A 226 3.48 20.05 -6.88
N ALA A 227 4.36 20.07 -5.89
CA ALA A 227 5.79 19.92 -6.10
C ALA A 227 6.44 19.10 -5.00
N ILE A 228 7.47 18.38 -5.38
CA ILE A 228 8.39 17.70 -4.47
C ILE A 228 9.67 18.50 -4.44
N VAL A 229 10.09 18.92 -3.25
CA VAL A 229 11.32 19.66 -3.05
C VAL A 229 12.26 18.81 -2.21
N ALA A 230 13.40 18.43 -2.77
CA ALA A 230 14.42 17.67 -2.08
C ALA A 230 15.53 18.59 -1.59
N LYS A 231 15.88 18.47 -0.31
CA LYS A 231 17.02 19.16 0.27
C LYS A 231 18.13 18.16 0.58
N SER A 232 19.33 18.48 0.14
CA SER A 232 20.57 17.77 0.48
C SER A 232 21.62 18.77 0.98
N GLU A 233 22.78 18.28 1.44
CA GLU A 233 23.90 19.14 1.84
C GLU A 233 24.34 20.10 0.73
N MET A 234 24.15 19.73 -0.53
CA MET A 234 24.58 20.51 -1.69
C MET A 234 23.58 21.59 -2.11
N GLY A 235 22.35 21.54 -1.62
CA GLY A 235 21.31 22.51 -1.94
C GLY A 235 19.92 21.90 -2.07
N ILE A 236 19.06 22.60 -2.80
CA ILE A 236 17.65 22.26 -2.99
C ILE A 236 17.39 21.93 -4.47
N SER A 237 16.64 20.86 -4.71
CA SER A 237 16.14 20.47 -6.03
C SER A 237 14.61 20.45 -6.00
N THR A 238 13.97 21.01 -7.02
CA THR A 238 12.50 21.14 -7.09
C THR A 238 11.96 20.41 -8.31
N PHE A 239 10.96 19.56 -8.08
CA PHE A 239 10.23 18.82 -9.09
C PHE A 239 8.78 19.28 -9.07
N ASN A 240 8.41 20.11 -10.04
CA ASN A 240 7.02 20.52 -10.23
C ASN A 240 6.26 19.41 -10.95
N LEU A 241 5.19 18.93 -10.33
CA LEU A 241 4.35 17.89 -10.91
C LEU A 241 3.36 18.52 -11.89
N PRO A 242 3.08 17.87 -13.04
CA PRO A 242 2.12 18.37 -14.01
C PRO A 242 0.73 18.55 -13.40
N ASN A 243 0.06 19.66 -13.74
CA ASN A 243 -1.31 19.96 -13.33
C ASN A 243 -2.35 19.57 -14.41
N ASP A 244 -1.98 18.71 -15.35
CA ASP A 244 -2.93 18.16 -16.30
C ASP A 244 -3.91 17.24 -15.58
N ARG A 245 -5.21 17.38 -15.82
CA ARG A 245 -6.24 16.58 -15.14
C ARG A 245 -6.12 15.08 -15.40
N SER A 246 -5.48 14.68 -16.49
CA SER A 246 -5.16 13.30 -16.82
C SER A 246 -3.98 12.74 -16.02
N ILE A 247 -3.24 13.60 -15.31
CA ILE A 247 -2.10 13.25 -14.45
C ILE A 247 -2.48 13.52 -12.99
N LEU A 248 -2.82 14.77 -12.64
CA LEU A 248 -3.29 15.20 -11.33
C LEU A 248 -4.82 15.26 -11.34
N GLU A 249 -5.44 14.13 -11.02
CA GLU A 249 -6.89 13.94 -11.05
C GLU A 249 -7.60 14.73 -9.94
N LYS A 250 -6.96 14.87 -8.77
CA LYS A 250 -7.51 15.60 -7.61
C LYS A 250 -6.39 16.30 -6.84
N LEU A 251 -6.64 17.53 -6.40
CA LEU A 251 -5.86 18.22 -5.37
C LEU A 251 -6.81 19.09 -4.54
N HIS A 252 -6.81 18.88 -3.22
CA HIS A 252 -7.62 19.60 -2.27
C HIS A 252 -6.79 19.99 -1.05
N ILE A 253 -6.86 21.26 -0.68
CA ILE A 253 -6.18 21.84 0.47
C ILE A 253 -7.25 22.47 1.36
N LYS A 254 -7.31 22.05 2.63
CA LYS A 254 -8.29 22.54 3.61
C LYS A 254 -7.91 23.92 4.17
N SER A 255 -6.62 24.24 4.22
CA SER A 255 -6.09 25.50 4.75
C SER A 255 -6.75 26.73 4.10
N SER A 256 -7.06 27.74 4.91
CA SER A 256 -7.61 29.03 4.45
C SER A 256 -6.68 29.76 3.47
N GLU A 257 -5.38 29.55 3.61
CA GLU A 257 -4.36 30.14 2.75
C GLU A 257 -4.22 29.39 1.42
N LYS A 258 -4.90 28.24 1.27
CA LYS A 258 -4.81 27.33 0.11
C LYS A 258 -3.38 26.93 -0.23
N VAL A 259 -2.51 26.89 0.77
CA VAL A 259 -1.13 26.42 0.69
C VAL A 259 -0.92 25.38 1.79
N ASP A 260 -0.16 24.34 1.46
CA ASP A 260 0.28 23.31 2.39
C ASP A 260 1.75 22.97 2.12
N VAL A 261 2.54 22.92 3.19
CA VAL A 261 3.95 22.48 3.13
C VAL A 261 4.18 21.47 4.25
N SER A 262 4.73 20.33 3.90
CA SER A 262 5.09 19.28 4.87
C SER A 262 6.48 18.73 4.58
N CYS A 263 7.19 18.27 5.63
CA CYS A 263 8.56 17.78 5.55
C CYS A 263 8.64 16.34 6.06
N TYR A 264 9.46 15.51 5.40
CA TYR A 264 9.66 14.12 5.72
C TYR A 264 11.13 13.70 5.56
N ASN A 265 11.49 12.62 6.22
CA ASN A 265 12.82 12.03 6.07
C ASN A 265 13.01 11.52 4.64
N GLY A 266 13.98 12.08 3.90
CA GLY A 266 14.17 11.78 2.48
C GLY A 266 14.49 10.32 2.19
N ILE A 267 15.35 9.70 3.02
CA ILE A 267 15.72 8.28 2.88
C ILE A 267 14.49 7.38 3.03
N LEU A 268 13.65 7.63 4.05
CA LEU A 268 12.44 6.86 4.29
C LEU A 268 11.39 7.11 3.22
N PHE A 269 11.20 8.36 2.79
CA PHE A 269 10.25 8.72 1.75
C PHE A 269 10.56 7.99 0.43
N CYS A 270 11.83 7.94 0.01
CA CYS A 270 12.26 7.24 -1.21
C CYS A 270 12.06 5.71 -1.17
N LEU A 271 11.67 5.10 -0.04
CA LEU A 271 11.33 3.67 0.01
C LEU A 271 10.03 3.39 -0.75
N VAL A 272 9.11 4.37 -0.83
CA VAL A 272 7.83 4.24 -1.55
C VAL A 272 8.01 4.08 -3.07
N THR A 273 9.14 4.55 -3.61
CA THR A 273 9.41 4.59 -5.05
C THR A 273 9.28 3.21 -5.71
N ARG A 274 9.62 2.12 -5.00
CA ARG A 274 9.47 0.77 -5.56
C ARG A 274 8.01 0.36 -5.72
N ALA A 275 7.13 0.72 -4.78
CA ALA A 275 5.70 0.46 -4.87
C ALA A 275 5.05 1.35 -5.94
N MET A 276 5.44 2.63 -6.02
CA MET A 276 4.96 3.56 -7.05
C MET A 276 5.25 3.05 -8.46
N LYS A 277 6.45 2.49 -8.70
CA LYS A 277 6.83 1.89 -9.99
C LYS A 277 5.86 0.82 -10.47
N LEU A 278 5.25 0.08 -9.53
CA LEU A 278 4.37 -1.03 -9.83
C LEU A 278 2.90 -0.62 -9.80
N SER A 279 2.60 0.64 -9.52
CA SER A 279 1.24 1.13 -9.30
C SER A 279 0.79 1.98 -10.49
N SER A 280 -0.52 2.10 -10.67
CA SER A 280 -1.11 2.97 -11.71
C SER A 280 -1.48 4.34 -11.16
N LYS A 281 -1.99 4.37 -9.92
CA LYS A 281 -2.47 5.58 -9.25
C LYS A 281 -1.96 5.66 -7.82
N CYS A 282 -1.70 6.88 -7.38
CA CYS A 282 -1.36 7.24 -6.01
C CYS A 282 -2.41 8.22 -5.48
N LYS A 283 -3.08 7.85 -4.40
CA LYS A 283 -3.89 8.75 -3.59
C LYS A 283 -3.10 9.09 -2.34
N PHE A 284 -2.81 10.37 -2.13
CA PHE A 284 -2.16 10.82 -0.91
C PHE A 284 -3.13 11.64 -0.07
N LYS A 285 -3.06 11.44 1.24
CA LYS A 285 -3.78 12.20 2.25
C LYS A 285 -2.82 12.55 3.37
N ARG A 286 -3.00 13.73 3.96
CA ARG A 286 -2.17 14.20 5.05
C ARG A 286 -3.02 14.88 6.13
N ASP A 287 -2.72 14.58 7.37
CA ASP A 287 -3.12 15.36 8.55
C ASP A 287 -1.89 16.07 9.15
N GLU A 288 -1.99 16.67 10.34
CA GLU A 288 -0.88 17.37 10.99
C GLU A 288 0.35 16.49 11.29
N SER A 289 0.17 15.19 11.44
CA SER A 289 1.18 14.26 11.95
C SER A 289 1.70 13.30 10.88
N LEU A 290 0.88 12.96 9.88
CA LEU A 290 1.10 11.81 9.03
C LEU A 290 0.74 12.12 7.57
N LEU A 291 1.56 11.59 6.67
CA LEU A 291 1.22 11.38 5.27
C LEU A 291 0.89 9.91 5.02
N SER A 292 -0.28 9.63 4.45
CA SER A 292 -0.65 8.33 3.89
C SER A 292 -0.65 8.41 2.36
N ILE A 293 0.06 7.49 1.71
CA ILE A 293 0.11 7.30 0.27
C ILE A 293 -0.45 5.91 -0.04
N ASN A 294 -1.67 5.87 -0.55
CA ASN A 294 -2.35 4.68 -1.01
C ASN A 294 -2.11 4.48 -2.50
N MET A 295 -1.67 3.29 -2.89
CA MET A 295 -1.30 2.95 -4.26
C MET A 295 -2.04 1.71 -4.71
N LEU A 296 -2.59 1.76 -5.92
CA LEU A 296 -3.26 0.63 -6.55
C LEU A 296 -2.35 0.01 -7.62
N SER A 297 -2.08 -1.28 -7.50
CA SER A 297 -1.27 -2.02 -8.45
C SER A 297 -2.04 -3.15 -9.12
N THR A 298 -1.98 -3.16 -10.45
CA THR A 298 -2.39 -4.29 -11.30
C THR A 298 -1.17 -4.83 -12.06
N TYR A 299 0.02 -4.76 -11.46
CA TYR A 299 1.27 -5.11 -12.13
C TYR A 299 1.42 -6.61 -12.36
N GLY A 300 1.69 -7.02 -13.59
CA GLY A 300 1.86 -8.43 -13.95
C GLY A 300 0.73 -8.91 -14.86
N ASN A 301 1.02 -9.92 -15.65
CA ASN A 301 0.11 -10.42 -16.68
C ASN A 301 -0.65 -11.68 -16.23
N ASP A 302 -0.42 -12.12 -15.01
CA ASP A 302 -0.92 -13.37 -14.43
C ASP A 302 -2.03 -13.13 -13.39
N ILE A 303 -2.61 -11.93 -13.37
CA ILE A 303 -3.67 -11.52 -12.47
C ILE A 303 -5.04 -12.06 -12.97
N PRO A 304 -5.95 -12.50 -12.08
CA PRO A 304 -7.31 -12.89 -12.48
C PRO A 304 -8.09 -11.72 -13.10
N LYS A 305 -8.98 -12.00 -14.06
CA LYS A 305 -9.72 -10.95 -14.79
C LYS A 305 -10.62 -10.10 -13.90
N ASP A 306 -11.19 -10.69 -12.84
CA ASP A 306 -12.11 -10.02 -11.93
C ASP A 306 -11.39 -9.44 -10.68
N TYR A 307 -10.06 -9.42 -10.68
CA TYR A 307 -9.27 -8.85 -9.60
C TYR A 307 -8.99 -7.36 -9.87
N TYR A 308 -9.41 -6.51 -8.95
CA TYR A 308 -9.31 -5.05 -9.10
C TYR A 308 -7.91 -4.48 -8.83
N GLY A 309 -7.03 -5.27 -8.21
CA GLY A 309 -5.65 -4.91 -7.94
C GLY A 309 -5.26 -5.08 -6.48
N THR A 310 -3.97 -4.99 -6.22
CA THR A 310 -3.39 -5.01 -4.88
C THR A 310 -3.20 -3.59 -4.39
N VAL A 311 -3.59 -3.34 -3.14
CA VAL A 311 -3.40 -2.04 -2.50
C VAL A 311 -2.12 -2.07 -1.68
N PHE A 312 -1.30 -1.02 -1.85
CA PHE A 312 -0.16 -0.73 -1.01
C PHE A 312 -0.41 0.59 -0.30
N GLU A 313 -0.40 0.60 1.03
CA GLU A 313 -0.44 1.82 1.81
C GLU A 313 0.93 2.11 2.42
N PHE A 314 1.40 3.33 2.23
CA PHE A 314 2.65 3.81 2.78
C PHE A 314 2.38 5.00 3.67
N LYS A 315 2.71 4.88 4.96
CA LYS A 315 2.47 5.90 5.97
C LYS A 315 3.79 6.44 6.50
N LEU A 316 3.92 7.76 6.57
CA LEU A 316 5.15 8.43 6.98
C LEU A 316 4.86 9.59 7.93
N LEU A 317 5.52 9.60 9.09
CA LEU A 317 5.39 10.69 10.05
C LEU A 317 6.04 11.97 9.50
N GLN A 318 5.33 13.08 9.67
CA GLN A 318 5.86 14.40 9.39
C GLN A 318 6.98 14.76 10.37
N GLN A 319 8.00 15.44 9.86
CA GLN A 319 9.08 16.00 10.66
C GLN A 319 8.92 17.50 10.80
N MET A 320 9.30 18.04 11.96
CA MET A 320 9.49 19.47 12.10
C MET A 320 10.76 19.89 11.36
N SER A 321 10.69 20.99 10.61
CA SER A 321 11.83 21.54 9.90
C SER A 321 11.74 23.06 9.90
N ASP A 322 12.85 23.72 10.24
CA ASP A 322 12.95 25.19 10.19
C ASP A 322 12.86 25.73 8.75
N TRP A 323 12.95 24.84 7.76
CA TRP A 323 12.88 25.18 6.34
C TRP A 323 11.45 25.29 5.81
N LEU A 324 10.41 24.92 6.56
CA LEU A 324 9.03 24.95 6.06
C LEU A 324 8.64 26.32 5.48
N GLY A 325 8.87 27.41 6.23
CA GLY A 325 8.60 28.77 5.76
C GLY A 325 9.49 29.20 4.58
N THR A 326 10.78 28.84 4.62
CA THR A 326 11.72 29.12 3.53
C THR A 326 11.30 28.44 2.23
N ILE A 327 10.84 27.19 2.29
CA ILE A 327 10.33 26.45 1.13
C ILE A 327 9.03 27.08 0.62
N GLU A 328 8.14 27.49 1.52
CA GLU A 328 6.90 28.16 1.14
C GLU A 328 7.18 29.46 0.36
N ASP A 329 8.05 30.33 0.89
CA ASP A 329 8.43 31.59 0.24
C ASP A 329 9.16 31.35 -1.08
N TYR A 330 10.12 30.41 -1.10
CA TYR A 330 10.81 29.99 -2.32
C TYR A 330 9.83 29.56 -3.41
N MET A 331 8.86 28.69 -3.07
CA MET A 331 7.87 28.21 -4.03
C MET A 331 6.89 29.31 -4.47
N LYS A 332 6.52 30.24 -3.59
CA LYS A 332 5.68 31.40 -3.93
C LYS A 332 6.37 32.29 -4.98
N ASP A 333 7.66 32.56 -4.80
CA ASP A 333 8.44 33.39 -5.73
C ASP A 333 8.68 32.72 -7.08
N HIS A 334 8.90 31.40 -7.10
CA HIS A 334 9.16 30.64 -8.33
C HIS A 334 7.88 30.41 -9.16
N SER A 335 6.75 30.20 -8.49
CA SER A 335 5.44 30.08 -9.16
C SER A 335 4.93 31.41 -9.73
N LEU A 336 5.42 32.55 -9.25
CA LEU A 336 5.11 33.87 -9.82
C LEU A 336 5.91 34.18 -11.08
N ASN A 337 7.05 33.51 -11.31
CA ASN A 337 8.06 34.01 -12.25
C ASN A 337 8.26 33.23 -13.55
N GLN A 338 7.89 31.94 -13.74
CA GLN A 338 8.00 31.29 -15.08
C GLN A 338 7.05 30.10 -15.36
N PRO A 339 6.63 29.90 -16.62
CA PRO A 339 6.12 28.63 -17.13
C PRO A 339 7.28 27.76 -17.67
N GLY A 340 7.50 26.57 -17.10
CA GLY A 340 8.36 25.53 -17.67
C GLY A 340 9.51 25.06 -16.75
N PRO A 341 9.94 23.78 -16.86
CA PRO A 341 10.99 23.22 -16.01
C PRO A 341 12.37 23.82 -16.35
N GLN A 342 13.06 24.35 -15.36
CA GLN A 342 14.44 24.81 -15.49
C GLN A 342 15.39 23.88 -14.73
N HIS A 343 16.18 23.11 -15.46
CA HIS A 343 17.41 22.55 -14.94
C HIS A 343 18.47 23.65 -14.91
N ILE A 344 18.86 24.13 -13.73
CA ILE A 344 20.16 24.83 -13.59
C ILE A 344 21.22 23.75 -13.40
N GLY A 345 21.74 23.27 -14.53
CA GLY A 345 22.94 22.45 -14.60
C GLY A 345 23.72 22.86 -15.84
N GLN A 346 24.76 23.68 -15.68
CA GLN A 346 25.74 23.86 -16.75
C GLN A 346 26.47 22.54 -16.96
N VAL A 347 26.10 21.82 -18.01
CA VAL A 347 26.94 20.75 -18.58
C VAL A 347 27.01 20.97 -20.08
N HIS A 348 28.21 21.34 -20.54
CA HIS A 348 28.59 21.32 -21.95
C HIS A 348 28.56 19.87 -22.45
N ASN A 349 27.70 19.54 -23.41
CA ASN A 349 28.08 18.55 -24.41
C ASN A 349 27.27 18.66 -25.71
N GLN A 350 27.99 18.57 -26.81
CA GLN A 350 27.52 18.54 -28.18
C GLN A 350 26.88 17.17 -28.51
N GLY A 351 25.86 17.14 -29.37
CA GLY A 351 25.59 15.94 -30.17
C GLY A 351 24.14 15.66 -30.56
N GLN A 352 23.81 16.02 -31.80
CA GLN A 352 23.07 15.22 -32.80
C GLN A 352 21.58 14.88 -32.61
N HIS A 353 20.78 15.66 -33.34
CA HIS A 353 19.63 15.30 -34.18
C HIS A 353 19.32 13.80 -34.37
N PHE A 354 18.10 13.39 -34.04
CA PHE A 354 17.37 12.32 -34.73
C PHE A 354 15.87 12.65 -34.68
N GLU A 355 15.27 12.81 -35.87
CA GLU A 355 13.82 12.84 -36.09
C GLU A 355 13.34 11.39 -36.18
N GLU A 356 12.25 11.03 -35.52
CA GLU A 356 11.44 9.89 -35.95
C GLU A 356 9.96 10.10 -35.62
N LEU A 357 9.13 9.60 -36.55
CA LEU A 357 7.77 10.01 -36.85
C LEU A 357 6.74 9.44 -35.86
N GLU A 358 5.76 10.27 -35.50
CA GLU A 358 4.51 9.86 -34.85
C GLU A 358 3.63 9.08 -35.85
N GLN A 359 3.04 7.98 -35.37
CA GLN A 359 1.90 7.34 -36.01
C GLN A 359 0.81 7.14 -34.96
N ASP A 360 -0.31 7.82 -35.22
CA ASP A 360 -1.57 7.75 -34.50
C ASP A 360 -2.21 6.37 -34.65
N ASP A 361 -2.65 5.78 -33.53
CA ASP A 361 -3.71 4.77 -33.54
C ASP A 361 -4.74 5.16 -32.47
N ASP A 362 -5.92 5.54 -32.95
CA ASP A 362 -7.14 5.76 -32.18
C ASP A 362 -7.62 4.42 -31.56
N ASP A 363 -7.76 4.36 -30.23
CA ASP A 363 -8.53 3.29 -29.57
C ASP A 363 -9.54 3.89 -28.59
N ASP A 364 -10.81 3.64 -28.90
CA ASP A 364 -12.01 4.07 -28.19
C ASP A 364 -12.13 3.33 -26.83
N GLY A 365 -11.49 3.87 -25.80
CA GLY A 365 -11.61 3.39 -24.43
C GLY A 365 -12.88 3.89 -23.74
N VAL A 366 -13.92 3.05 -23.72
CA VAL A 366 -15.11 3.21 -22.87
C VAL A 366 -14.69 3.27 -21.39
N ALA A 367 -14.97 4.40 -20.73
CA ALA A 367 -14.74 4.59 -19.31
C ALA A 367 -15.62 3.62 -18.50
N ILE A 368 -14.99 2.65 -17.84
CA ILE A 368 -15.63 1.80 -16.82
C ILE A 368 -15.31 2.41 -15.47
N ASP A 369 -16.32 3.03 -14.85
CA ASP A 369 -16.32 3.46 -13.46
C ASP A 369 -16.31 2.22 -12.57
N VAL A 370 -15.17 1.92 -11.95
CA VAL A 370 -15.06 0.92 -10.89
C VAL A 370 -14.96 1.67 -9.55
N PRO A 371 -15.83 1.38 -8.57
CA PRO A 371 -15.75 1.98 -7.25
C PRO A 371 -14.62 1.28 -6.49
N VAL A 372 -13.42 1.84 -6.55
CA VAL A 372 -12.38 1.55 -5.55
C VAL A 372 -12.42 2.69 -4.53
N PHE A 373 -11.98 2.43 -3.30
CA PHE A 373 -11.96 3.32 -2.13
C PHE A 373 -13.17 3.16 -1.20
N LEU A 374 -13.18 2.05 -0.46
CA LEU A 374 -13.63 2.07 0.94
C LEU A 374 -12.71 3.00 1.76
#